data_AF-A0A4W3HW20-F1
#
_entry.id   AF-A0A4W3HW20-F1
#
_cell.length_a   1.000
_cell.length_b   1.000
_cell.length_c   1.000
_cell.angle_alpha   90.00
_cell.angle_beta   90.00
_cell.angle_gamma   90.00
#
_symmetry.space_group_name_H-M   'P 1'
#
loop_
_entity.id
_entity.type
_entity.pdbx_description
1 polymer ?
#
loop_
_entity_poly.entity_id
_entity_poly.type
_entity_poly.pdbx_seq_one_letter_code
_entity_poly.pdbx_strand_id
1 'polypeptide(L)'
;PDCVLCGRSRIVTCFVPFADSLERWRGEGRVAVWLRVPILQSRFIAAAAAEGFTFHHAEKDCSTLALWLAQGQSRLPPRATHQVGVAGAVLDEANGKVLVVQ
;
A
#
# COMPACT_ATOMS: atom_id res chain seq x y z
N PRO A 1 -3.24 17.81 18.58
CA PRO A 1 -4.34 18.64 18.05
C PRO A 1 -4.03 19.00 16.58
N ASP A 2 -4.54 18.33 15.54
CA ASP A 2 -5.80 17.59 15.42
C ASP A 2 -5.65 16.45 14.42
N CYS A 3 -6.15 15.27 14.82
CA CYS A 3 -6.25 14.10 13.97
C CYS A 3 -7.46 14.23 13.05
N VAL A 4 -7.23 14.68 11.82
CA VAL A 4 -8.27 14.61 10.79
C VAL A 4 -8.22 13.23 10.13
N LEU A 5 -9.28 12.45 10.33
CA LEU A 5 -9.65 11.34 9.45
C LEU A 5 -9.92 11.90 8.06
N CYS A 6 -9.42 11.28 6.99
CA CYS A 6 -10.18 11.22 5.75
C CYS A 6 -9.63 10.13 4.84
N GLY A 7 -10.55 9.48 4.12
CA GLY A 7 -10.21 8.77 2.90
C GLY A 7 -9.30 9.64 2.02
N ARG A 8 -8.39 8.95 1.31
CA ARG A 8 -7.29 9.52 0.52
C ARG A 8 -6.08 9.95 1.38
N SER A 9 -5.18 8.99 1.51
CA SER A 9 -3.72 9.19 1.53
C SER A 9 -3.18 10.22 2.53
N ARG A 10 -2.81 9.76 3.73
CA ARG A 10 -1.93 10.52 4.64
C ARG A 10 -0.64 9.75 4.89
N ILE A 11 0.44 10.29 4.34
CA ILE A 11 1.83 9.92 4.59
C ILE A 11 2.19 10.45 5.98
N VAL A 12 2.58 9.57 6.89
CA VAL A 12 3.17 9.97 8.17
C VAL A 12 4.68 9.91 8.01
N THR A 13 5.35 11.04 7.82
CA THR A 13 6.82 11.10 7.94
C THR A 13 7.13 11.46 9.40
N CYS A 14 7.17 10.47 10.30
CA CYS A 14 7.50 10.70 11.71
C CYS A 14 8.99 10.40 11.96
N PHE A 15 9.70 11.40 12.51
CA PHE A 15 11.07 11.31 13.04
C PHE A 15 11.09 10.91 14.54
N VAL A 16 9.98 10.37 15.03
CA VAL A 16 9.76 10.02 16.44
C VAL A 16 10.16 8.55 16.65
N PRO A 17 10.71 8.12 17.81
CA PRO A 17 10.78 6.70 18.12
C PRO A 17 9.41 6.05 17.89
N PHE A 18 9.39 5.04 17.01
CA PHE A 18 8.15 4.41 16.54
C PHE A 18 7.32 3.86 17.71
N ALA A 19 7.96 3.37 18.77
CA ALA A 19 7.33 2.82 19.96
C ALA A 19 6.30 3.78 20.61
N ASP A 20 6.69 5.03 20.90
CA ASP A 20 5.80 6.01 21.55
C ASP A 20 4.57 6.32 20.70
N SER A 21 4.77 6.43 19.38
CA SER A 21 3.68 6.69 18.45
C SER A 21 2.74 5.48 18.34
N LEU A 22 3.29 4.26 18.36
CA LEU A 22 2.52 3.02 18.31
C LEU A 22 1.66 2.81 19.56
N GLU A 23 2.21 3.04 20.75
CA GLU A 23 1.45 2.98 22.01
C GLU A 23 0.30 3.98 22.01
N ARG A 24 0.58 5.22 21.61
CA ARG A 24 -0.45 6.24 21.47
C ARG A 24 -1.54 5.82 20.49
N TRP A 25 -1.19 5.32 19.32
CA TRP A 25 -2.16 4.88 18.32
C TRP A 25 -2.99 3.68 18.77
N ARG A 26 -2.40 2.76 19.56
CA ARG A 26 -3.15 1.69 20.22
C ARG A 26 -4.13 2.25 21.25
N GLY A 27 -3.71 3.21 22.07
CA GLY A 27 -4.58 3.90 23.02
C GLY A 27 -5.72 4.70 22.37
N GLU A 28 -5.48 5.26 21.19
CA GLU A 28 -6.50 5.91 20.35
C GLU A 28 -7.46 4.92 19.67
N GLY A 29 -7.28 3.60 19.84
CA GLY A 29 -8.13 2.58 19.24
C GLY A 29 -7.92 2.37 17.74
N ARG A 30 -6.77 2.77 17.20
CA ARG A 30 -6.46 2.56 15.77
C ARG A 30 -6.24 1.07 15.51
N VAL A 31 -6.84 0.56 14.44
CA VAL A 31 -6.76 -0.85 14.06
C VAL A 31 -5.61 -1.17 13.10
N ALA A 32 -5.13 -0.16 12.37
CA ALA A 32 -4.02 -0.29 11.44
C ALA A 32 -3.30 1.05 11.22
N VAL A 33 -2.04 0.97 10.78
CA VAL A 33 -1.19 2.12 10.44
C VAL A 33 -0.57 1.89 9.08
N TRP A 34 -0.46 2.98 8.32
CA TRP A 34 0.20 3.02 7.03
C TRP A 34 1.36 3.99 7.08
N LEU A 35 2.52 3.56 6.60
CA LEU A 35 3.71 4.38 6.50
C LEU A 35 4.12 4.47 5.04
N ARG A 36 4.26 5.70 4.53
CA ARG A 36 4.76 5.94 3.17
C ARG A 36 6.17 6.49 3.27
N VAL A 37 7.11 5.83 2.60
CA VAL A 37 8.54 6.11 2.68
C VAL A 37 9.06 6.44 1.27
N PRO A 38 9.40 7.71 1.00
CA PRO A 38 10.10 8.09 -0.22
C PRO A 38 11.46 7.38 -0.37
N ILE A 39 11.93 7.18 -1.60
CA ILE A 39 13.14 6.42 -1.91
C ILE A 39 14.37 6.98 -1.20
N LEU A 40 14.49 8.32 -1.09
CA LEU A 40 15.60 9.00 -0.41
C LEU A 40 15.59 8.83 1.12
N GLN A 41 14.49 8.29 1.65
CA GLN A 41 14.25 8.03 3.07
C GLN A 41 14.20 6.52 3.36
N SER A 42 14.58 5.66 2.41
CA SER A 42 14.52 4.20 2.55
C SER A 42 15.28 3.64 3.76
N ARG A 43 16.26 4.38 4.30
CA ARG A 43 16.95 4.04 5.56
C ARG A 43 16.00 3.79 6.75
N PHE A 44 14.79 4.37 6.75
CA PHE A 44 13.81 4.17 7.82
C PHE A 44 13.00 2.88 7.68
N ILE A 45 13.06 2.21 6.54
CA ILE A 45 12.30 0.97 6.29
C ILE A 45 12.73 -0.13 7.26
N ALA A 46 14.03 -0.29 7.49
CA ALA A 46 14.55 -1.29 8.41
C ALA A 46 14.06 -1.05 9.85
N ALA A 47 14.04 0.21 10.30
CA ALA A 47 13.50 0.57 11.62
C ALA A 47 12.00 0.29 11.71
N ALA A 48 11.21 0.67 10.70
CA ALA A 48 9.78 0.35 10.67
C ALA A 48 9.52 -1.17 10.67
N ALA A 49 10.33 -1.95 9.93
CA ALA A 49 10.21 -3.40 9.90
C ALA A 49 10.49 -4.05 11.27
N ALA A 50 11.44 -3.51 12.04
CA ALA A 50 11.71 -3.96 13.41
C ALA A 50 10.49 -3.78 14.35
N GLU A 51 9.64 -2.80 14.06
CA GLU A 51 8.39 -2.51 14.79
C GLU A 51 7.19 -3.29 14.23
N GLY A 52 7.41 -4.21 13.29
CA GLY A 52 6.40 -5.10 12.72
C GLY A 52 5.69 -4.57 11.47
N PHE A 53 6.12 -3.43 10.91
CA PHE A 53 5.60 -3.00 9.62
C PHE A 53 6.03 -3.96 8.51
N THR A 54 5.12 -4.19 7.55
CA THR A 54 5.38 -5.04 6.38
C THR A 54 5.11 -4.27 5.09
N PHE A 55 5.76 -4.64 3.99
CA PHE A 55 5.49 -4.01 2.70
C PHE A 55 4.08 -4.34 2.21
N HIS A 56 3.32 -3.30 1.86
CA HIS A 56 2.05 -3.46 1.18
C HIS A 56 2.17 -3.24 -0.33
N HIS A 57 2.75 -2.12 -0.78
CA HIS A 57 3.02 -1.88 -2.20
C HIS A 57 4.13 -0.84 -2.34
N ALA A 58 4.71 -0.72 -3.53
CA ALA A 58 5.60 0.37 -3.89
C ALA A 58 5.17 0.94 -5.24
N GLU A 59 5.25 2.25 -5.40
CA GLU A 59 4.92 2.95 -6.63
C GLU A 59 5.95 4.05 -6.86
N LYS A 60 6.59 4.04 -8.05
CA LYS A 60 7.68 4.96 -8.42
C LYS A 60 8.73 5.00 -7.30
N ASP A 61 8.98 6.19 -6.75
CA ASP A 61 9.97 6.46 -5.72
C ASP A 61 9.40 6.41 -4.29
N CYS A 62 8.34 5.64 -4.05
CA CYS A 62 7.72 5.54 -2.73
C CYS A 62 7.32 4.10 -2.39
N SER A 63 7.68 3.65 -1.20
CA SER A 63 7.18 2.41 -0.61
C SER A 63 6.06 2.71 0.39
N THR A 64 5.03 1.88 0.40
CA THR A 64 3.96 1.87 1.40
C THR A 64 4.10 0.61 2.26
N LEU A 65 4.33 0.82 3.56
CA LEU A 65 4.36 -0.19 4.60
C LEU A 65 3.07 -0.14 5.42
N ALA A 66 2.67 -1.26 6.01
CA ALA A 66 1.49 -1.34 6.86
C ALA A 66 1.73 -2.20 8.10
N LEU A 67 1.07 -1.82 9.20
CA LEU A 67 1.05 -2.57 10.45
C LEU A 67 -0.41 -2.71 10.93
N TRP A 68 -0.81 -3.93 11.26
CA TRP A 68 -2.09 -4.22 11.91
C TRP A 68 -1.93 -4.12 13.43
N LEU A 69 -2.74 -3.29 14.08
CA LEU A 69 -2.67 -3.04 15.52
C LEU A 69 -3.74 -3.78 16.32
N ALA A 70 -4.86 -4.12 15.70
CA ALA A 70 -5.96 -4.82 16.35
C ALA A 70 -5.62 -6.30 16.61
N GLN A 71 -6.39 -6.93 17.49
CA GLN A 71 -6.27 -8.36 17.73
C GLN A 71 -6.77 -9.18 16.52
N GLY A 72 -6.18 -10.36 16.33
CA GLY A 72 -6.57 -11.31 15.30
C GLY A 72 -5.95 -11.03 13.93
N GLN A 73 -6.49 -11.70 12.91
CA GLN A 73 -5.95 -11.64 11.56
C GLN A 73 -6.16 -10.25 10.93
N SER A 74 -5.12 -9.78 10.24
CA SER A 74 -5.16 -8.52 9.51
C SER A 74 -6.26 -8.53 8.45
N ARG A 75 -7.06 -7.46 8.41
CA ARG A 75 -8.09 -7.23 7.39
C ARG A 75 -7.68 -6.18 6.37
N LEU A 76 -6.39 -5.89 6.29
CA LEU A 76 -5.85 -5.01 5.26
C LEU A 76 -6.08 -5.65 3.89
N PRO A 77 -6.48 -4.86 2.87
CA PRO A 77 -6.64 -5.39 1.51
C PRO A 77 -5.36 -6.11 1.06
N PRO A 78 -5.46 -7.33 0.53
CA PRO A 78 -4.30 -8.01 -0.03
C PRO A 78 -3.79 -7.26 -1.27
N ARG A 79 -2.52 -7.46 -1.61
CA ARG A 79 -1.95 -6.99 -2.87
C ARG A 79 -2.75 -7.53 -4.07
N ALA A 80 -2.65 -6.85 -5.21
CA ALA A 80 -3.14 -7.40 -6.47
C ALA A 80 -2.51 -8.78 -6.70
N THR A 81 -3.33 -9.82 -6.66
CA THR A 81 -2.90 -11.22 -6.76
C THR A 81 -2.91 -11.74 -8.18
N HIS A 82 -3.62 -11.06 -9.10
CA HIS A 82 -3.83 -11.53 -10.46
C HIS A 82 -3.58 -10.40 -11.46
N GLN A 83 -2.94 -10.74 -12.56
CA GLN A 83 -2.85 -9.89 -13.73
C GLN A 83 -4.08 -10.16 -14.61
N VAL A 84 -4.73 -9.10 -15.08
CA VAL A 84 -5.85 -9.20 -16.01
C VAL A 84 -5.34 -8.84 -17.41
N GLY A 85 -5.34 -9.82 -18.30
CA GLY A 85 -5.11 -9.61 -19.73
C GLY A 85 -6.42 -9.30 -20.44
N VAL A 86 -6.41 -8.36 -21.38
CA VAL A 86 -7.53 -8.09 -22.28
C VAL A 86 -7.08 -8.35 -23.70
N ALA A 87 -7.89 -9.07 -24.46
CA ALA A 87 -7.70 -9.29 -25.90
C ALA A 87 -8.86 -8.65 -26.67
N GLY A 88 -8.55 -8.08 -27.83
CA GLY A 88 -9.54 -7.58 -28.78
C GLY A 88 -9.36 -8.28 -30.12
N ALA A 89 -10.46 -8.66 -30.76
CA ALA A 89 -10.47 -9.21 -32.10
C ALA A 89 -11.18 -8.23 -33.04
N VAL A 90 -10.59 -8.00 -34.21
CA VAL A 90 -11.20 -7.20 -35.28
C VAL A 90 -11.47 -8.14 -36.45
N LEU A 91 -12.74 -8.24 -36.85
CA LEU A 91 -13.22 -9.09 -37.94
C LEU A 91 -13.65 -8.21 -39.11
N ASP A 92 -13.12 -8.50 -40.30
CA ASP A 92 -13.68 -8.05 -41.56
C ASP A 92 -14.80 -9.02 -41.96
N GLU A 93 -16.06 -8.63 -41.75
CA GLU A 93 -17.23 -9.49 -42.03
C GLU A 93 -17.41 -9.80 -43.51
N ALA A 94 -16.99 -8.90 -44.40
CA ALA A 94 -17.16 -9.07 -45.83
C ALA A 94 -16.21 -10.13 -46.41
N ASN A 95 -15.00 -10.23 -45.84
CA ASN A 95 -13.95 -11.12 -46.36
C ASN A 95 -13.57 -12.25 -45.40
N GLY A 96 -14.16 -12.30 -44.20
CA GLY A 96 -13.88 -13.31 -43.18
C GLY A 96 -12.45 -13.27 -42.62
N LYS A 97 -11.79 -12.10 -42.62
CA LYS A 97 -10.38 -11.94 -42.19
C LYS A 97 -10.29 -11.35 -40.78
N VAL A 98 -9.25 -11.71 -40.03
CA VAL A 98 -9.00 -11.20 -38.68
C VAL A 98 -7.72 -10.34 -38.67
N LEU A 99 -7.76 -9.19 -38.00
CA LEU A 99 -6.57 -8.34 -37.81
C LEU A 99 -5.58 -9.04 -36.87
N VAL A 100 -4.33 -9.13 -37.33
CA VAL A 100 -3.19 -9.58 -36.53
C VAL A 100 -2.16 -8.46 -36.45
N VAL A 101 -1.41 -8.43 -35.35
CA VAL A 101 -0.26 -7.52 -35.14
C VAL A 101 0.99 -8.38 -34.93
N GLN A 102 2.13 -7.91 -35.41
CA GLN A 102 3.44 -8.56 -35.25
C GLN A 102 4.43 -7.58 -34.61
#